data_AF-A0A1S2HQM1-F1
#
_entry.id   AF-A0A1S2HQM1-F1
#
_cell.length_a   1.000
_cell.length_b   1.000
_cell.length_c   1.000
_cell.angle_alpha   90.00
_cell.angle_beta   90.00
_cell.angle_gamma   90.00
#
_symmetry.space_group_name_H-M   'P 1'
#
loop_
_entity.id
_entity.type
_entity.pdbx_description
1 polymer ?
#
loop_
_entity_poly.entity_id
_entity_poly.type
_entity_poly.pdbx_seq_one_letter_code
_entity_poly.pdbx_strand_id
1 'polypeptide(L)'
;MRLAQRFAIILSVVAVAVGAVVVGPVTAAEAAAPATGRFTPLDTVRSWTGTGRTTPTTVQLGGRTGVPATATAIVVNVEVENPTAAGTARVTPAGVGTAVTSQAFRRGQTVSALQTVRLVGGKVQVQLSAGTATVYLDVSGYYANGSGATFTPLNAARVFNKRVGTTPTRVPLAGHAGIPSNATAVALNTEVGTPSANGYVRVTPAGKDARVAAQVFTKGTTISNLVIVKLSGGAAQVKVSSGTATVFMDVAGYYANTSTGSVFVPVNPVRAASTTLTTSPRTIRLSGTAGVPGTATAIVATATTSRTTAASYLRFTPAGQDPQVATQVLGAGQTLSNAVMTKLVGSSVDRRAQAKVSKGTAALTVDVAGYFMNGSSGSGFGADVSWPQGGNASTYPKNQAFGIVGVNNGLATTTNPYLAQQLTWARSSAGGTSQPKVQLYVNTANPGQYFADHPTTSRSSWPTSNVDPGGTKAANPYGTCVAGTAALTSTQCSWMYGWNRAYEDANVRGVASPGSYRWWLDAETDGSWQKTTTLNRATLEGMAAYFTKIGGSVGVYSSPSEWTALFGAVPSTSPLYTLPTWRAIGNASAASAQAACSSAPYVAGGRTTMVQYVSGTTDYVVTCV
;
A
#
# COMPACT_ATOMS: atom_id res chain seq x y z
N MET A 1 -40.04 -13.35 -87.16
CA MET A 1 -39.44 -14.12 -86.05
C MET A 1 -37.94 -13.83 -86.04
N ARG A 2 -37.38 -13.53 -84.86
CA ARG A 2 -35.96 -13.28 -84.53
C ARG A 2 -35.47 -11.82 -84.66
N LEU A 3 -35.18 -11.23 -83.49
CA LEU A 3 -34.45 -9.99 -83.28
C LEU A 3 -32.97 -10.33 -83.02
N ALA A 4 -32.07 -9.50 -83.55
CA ALA A 4 -30.62 -9.72 -83.59
C ALA A 4 -29.86 -9.09 -82.41
N GLN A 5 -28.71 -9.72 -82.10
CA GLN A 5 -27.71 -9.43 -81.07
C GLN A 5 -26.83 -8.21 -81.36
N ARG A 6 -26.25 -7.58 -80.32
CA ARG A 6 -24.84 -7.10 -80.28
C ARG A 6 -24.29 -7.08 -78.84
N PHE A 7 -23.00 -7.45 -78.71
CA PHE A 7 -22.17 -7.55 -77.51
C PHE A 7 -21.48 -6.23 -77.12
N ALA A 8 -21.17 -6.04 -75.82
CA ALA A 8 -20.14 -5.12 -75.33
C ALA A 8 -19.45 -5.68 -74.07
N ILE A 9 -18.12 -5.54 -74.03
CA ILE A 9 -17.18 -5.99 -72.99
C ILE A 9 -16.96 -4.86 -71.98
N ILE A 10 -16.95 -5.13 -70.68
CA ILE A 10 -16.60 -4.16 -69.62
C ILE A 10 -15.34 -4.64 -68.87
N LEU A 11 -14.32 -3.78 -68.85
CA LEU A 11 -13.08 -3.88 -68.09
C LEU A 11 -13.23 -3.12 -66.76
N SER A 12 -12.94 -3.75 -65.63
CA SER A 12 -13.05 -3.15 -64.29
C SER A 12 -11.72 -2.53 -63.84
N VAL A 13 -11.68 -1.22 -63.61
CA VAL A 13 -10.54 -0.50 -63.01
C VAL A 13 -10.84 -0.23 -61.54
N VAL A 14 -9.94 -0.66 -60.64
CA VAL A 14 -10.01 -0.39 -59.19
C VAL A 14 -9.24 0.91 -58.90
N ALA A 15 -9.93 1.91 -58.35
CA ALA A 15 -9.34 3.16 -57.88
C ALA A 15 -9.01 3.08 -56.38
N VAL A 16 -7.76 3.37 -56.02
CA VAL A 16 -7.29 3.48 -54.62
C VAL A 16 -7.54 4.91 -54.14
N ALA A 17 -8.44 5.08 -53.16
CA ALA A 17 -8.64 6.35 -52.47
C ALA A 17 -7.79 6.39 -51.19
N VAL A 18 -6.83 7.32 -51.13
CA VAL A 18 -6.05 7.62 -49.92
C VAL A 18 -6.87 8.57 -49.05
N GLY A 19 -7.53 8.03 -48.03
CA GLY A 19 -8.21 8.82 -47.00
C GLY A 19 -7.23 9.27 -45.92
N ALA A 20 -6.90 10.56 -45.88
CA ALA A 20 -6.21 11.16 -44.75
C ALA A 20 -7.18 11.27 -43.56
N VAL A 21 -6.98 10.44 -42.54
CA VAL A 21 -7.72 10.52 -41.27
C VAL A 21 -7.11 11.66 -40.45
N VAL A 22 -7.82 12.77 -40.32
CA VAL A 22 -7.52 13.80 -39.33
C VAL A 22 -7.87 13.23 -37.96
N VAL A 23 -6.84 12.79 -37.22
CA VAL A 23 -6.97 12.36 -35.83
C VAL A 23 -7.15 13.61 -34.97
N GLY A 24 -8.40 13.92 -34.59
CA GLY A 24 -8.67 14.90 -33.55
C GLY A 24 -8.00 14.48 -32.22
N PRO A 25 -7.70 15.43 -31.31
CA PRO A 25 -7.10 15.09 -30.03
C PRO A 25 -8.01 14.10 -29.30
N VAL A 26 -7.48 12.90 -29.07
CA VAL A 26 -8.16 11.86 -28.29
C VAL A 26 -8.23 12.37 -26.87
N THR A 27 -9.40 12.84 -26.44
CA THR A 27 -9.66 13.06 -25.00
C THR A 27 -9.52 11.71 -24.33
N ALA A 28 -8.44 11.51 -23.58
CA ALA A 28 -8.26 10.32 -22.76
C ALA A 28 -9.50 10.17 -21.87
N ALA A 29 -10.27 9.10 -22.07
CA ALA A 29 -11.35 8.76 -21.16
C ALA A 29 -10.73 8.62 -19.76
N GLU A 30 -11.15 9.47 -18.81
CA GLU A 30 -10.73 9.37 -17.41
C GLU A 30 -10.99 7.94 -16.94
N ALA A 31 -9.94 7.23 -16.53
CA ALA A 31 -10.08 5.91 -15.94
C ALA A 31 -11.06 6.00 -14.76
N ALA A 32 -12.15 5.24 -14.81
CA ALA A 32 -13.12 5.20 -13.71
C ALA A 32 -12.39 4.78 -12.44
N ALA A 33 -12.46 5.59 -11.37
CA ALA A 33 -11.86 5.21 -10.10
C ALA A 33 -12.35 3.83 -9.63
N PRO A 34 -11.53 3.07 -8.88
CA PRO A 34 -11.79 1.72 -8.49
C PRO A 34 -13.05 1.79 -7.62
N ALA A 35 -13.91 0.80 -7.80
CA ALA A 35 -15.10 0.68 -6.97
C ALA A 35 -14.74 0.35 -5.51
N THR A 36 -13.51 -0.07 -5.22
CA THR A 36 -13.08 -0.49 -3.89
C THR A 36 -12.90 0.68 -2.94
N GLY A 37 -13.17 0.47 -1.64
CA GLY A 37 -12.78 1.42 -0.60
C GLY A 37 -13.49 2.78 -0.63
N ARG A 38 -14.74 2.81 -1.12
CA ARG A 38 -15.59 4.01 -1.15
C ARG A 38 -16.22 4.25 0.22
N PHE A 39 -16.34 5.51 0.61
CA PHE A 39 -16.87 5.90 1.91
C PHE A 39 -18.35 6.26 1.84
N THR A 40 -19.13 5.70 2.76
CA THR A 40 -20.52 6.09 2.99
C THR A 40 -20.64 6.72 4.38
N PRO A 41 -20.91 8.03 4.47
CA PRO A 41 -21.12 8.68 5.75
C PRO A 41 -22.48 8.31 6.34
N LEU A 42 -22.51 8.10 7.66
CA LEU A 42 -23.72 7.87 8.42
C LEU A 42 -24.02 9.07 9.33
N ASP A 43 -25.28 9.24 9.69
CA ASP A 43 -25.60 10.03 10.89
C ASP A 43 -25.05 9.21 12.06
N THR A 44 -24.12 9.75 12.86
CA THR A 44 -23.39 8.95 13.87
C THR A 44 -24.36 8.18 14.79
N VAL A 45 -24.22 6.85 14.83
CA VAL A 45 -25.09 5.95 15.61
C VAL A 45 -24.28 5.14 16.61
N ARG A 46 -24.89 4.82 17.75
CA ARG A 46 -24.34 3.82 18.67
C ARG A 46 -24.59 2.42 18.13
N SER A 47 -23.54 1.77 17.66
CA SER A 47 -23.63 0.42 17.07
C SER A 47 -23.40 -0.68 18.09
N TRP A 48 -22.70 -0.39 19.20
CA TRP A 48 -22.48 -1.35 20.27
C TRP A 48 -22.18 -0.66 21.61
N THR A 49 -22.60 -1.33 22.68
CA THR A 49 -22.25 -1.04 24.07
C THR A 49 -21.89 -2.36 24.73
N GLY A 50 -20.84 -2.39 25.54
CA GLY A 50 -20.56 -3.54 26.38
C GLY A 50 -19.39 -3.34 27.33
N THR A 51 -19.12 -4.35 28.13
CA THR A 51 -18.00 -4.32 29.07
C THR A 51 -16.69 -4.68 28.35
N GLY A 52 -15.77 -3.72 28.26
CA GLY A 52 -14.39 -3.97 27.88
C GLY A 52 -13.66 -4.74 28.98
N ARG A 53 -12.83 -5.71 28.59
CA ARG A 53 -12.05 -6.59 29.49
C ARG A 53 -10.66 -6.84 28.92
N THR A 54 -9.79 -7.47 29.71
CA THR A 54 -8.47 -7.93 29.25
C THR A 54 -8.55 -9.08 28.24
N THR A 55 -9.63 -9.85 28.25
CA THR A 55 -9.93 -10.84 27.20
C THR A 55 -10.62 -10.16 26.02
N PRO A 56 -10.16 -10.38 24.77
CA PRO A 56 -10.81 -9.81 23.59
C PRO A 56 -12.29 -10.20 23.49
N THR A 57 -13.14 -9.21 23.22
CA THR A 57 -14.56 -9.40 22.94
C THR A 57 -14.82 -9.13 21.46
N THR A 58 -15.24 -10.15 20.72
CA THR A 58 -15.60 -10.01 19.30
C THR A 58 -16.95 -9.31 19.15
N VAL A 59 -17.01 -8.30 18.30
CA VAL A 59 -18.20 -7.46 18.08
C VAL A 59 -18.57 -7.46 16.60
N GLN A 60 -19.78 -7.92 16.28
CA GLN A 60 -20.37 -7.83 14.94
C GLN A 60 -20.91 -6.41 14.69
N LEU A 61 -20.40 -5.76 13.65
CA LEU A 61 -20.80 -4.41 13.23
C LEU A 61 -21.32 -4.38 11.79
N GLY A 62 -20.79 -5.22 10.89
CA GLY A 62 -21.35 -5.41 9.55
C GLY A 62 -22.73 -6.07 9.61
N GLY A 63 -23.67 -5.57 8.81
CA GLY A 63 -25.08 -5.97 8.83
C GLY A 63 -25.89 -5.32 9.96
N ARG A 64 -25.36 -4.30 10.64
CA ARG A 64 -26.02 -3.62 11.76
C ARG A 64 -25.97 -2.10 11.59
N THR A 65 -27.03 -1.43 12.06
CA THR A 65 -27.06 0.03 12.24
C THR A 65 -26.55 0.83 11.04
N GLY A 66 -26.99 0.47 9.83
CA GLY A 66 -26.61 1.14 8.58
C GLY A 66 -25.27 0.73 7.96
N VAL A 67 -24.50 -0.15 8.61
CA VAL A 67 -23.28 -0.74 8.04
C VAL A 67 -23.63 -2.05 7.31
N PRO A 68 -23.37 -2.18 6.00
CA PRO A 68 -23.67 -3.40 5.26
C PRO A 68 -22.72 -4.53 5.66
N ALA A 69 -23.14 -5.79 5.45
CA ALA A 69 -22.29 -6.96 5.73
C ALA A 69 -21.03 -7.01 4.85
N THR A 70 -21.07 -6.37 3.68
CA THR A 70 -19.96 -6.24 2.73
C THR A 70 -18.99 -5.10 3.04
N ALA A 71 -19.21 -4.35 4.12
CA ALA A 71 -18.30 -3.29 4.53
C ALA A 71 -16.90 -3.87 4.82
N THR A 72 -15.87 -3.19 4.33
CA THR A 72 -14.46 -3.58 4.48
C THR A 72 -13.79 -2.90 5.67
N ALA A 73 -14.28 -1.73 6.08
CA ALA A 73 -13.82 -1.00 7.26
C ALA A 73 -14.92 -0.06 7.79
N ILE A 74 -14.75 0.41 9.01
CA ILE A 74 -15.63 1.40 9.67
C ILE A 74 -14.83 2.57 10.21
N VAL A 75 -15.48 3.73 10.30
CA VAL A 75 -15.02 4.88 11.08
C VAL A 75 -15.85 4.93 12.36
N VAL A 76 -15.19 4.72 13.50
CA VAL A 76 -15.83 4.51 14.80
C VAL A 76 -15.19 5.40 15.86
N ASN A 77 -16.00 6.13 16.61
CA ASN A 77 -15.56 6.76 17.84
C ASN A 77 -15.64 5.72 18.97
N VAL A 78 -14.52 5.52 19.66
CA VAL A 78 -14.41 4.59 20.77
C VAL A 78 -14.43 5.39 22.06
N GLU A 79 -15.48 5.21 22.85
CA GLU A 79 -15.61 5.82 24.18
C GLU A 79 -15.37 4.77 25.25
N VAL A 80 -14.44 5.04 26.16
CA VAL A 80 -14.12 4.20 27.32
C VAL A 80 -14.59 4.97 28.55
N GLU A 81 -15.60 4.45 29.21
CA GLU A 81 -16.25 5.10 30.34
C GLU A 81 -15.95 4.35 31.65
N ASN A 82 -15.64 5.10 32.70
CA ASN A 82 -15.40 4.60 34.06
C ASN A 82 -14.40 3.42 34.14
N PRO A 83 -13.21 3.51 33.53
CA PRO A 83 -12.24 2.41 33.59
C PRO A 83 -11.76 2.13 35.02
N THR A 84 -11.73 0.86 35.42
CA THR A 84 -11.37 0.44 36.79
C THR A 84 -9.88 0.46 37.08
N ALA A 85 -9.04 0.52 36.03
CA ALA A 85 -7.58 0.63 36.11
C ALA A 85 -7.07 1.64 35.06
N ALA A 86 -5.82 2.10 35.19
CA ALA A 86 -5.15 2.79 34.10
C ALA A 86 -4.71 1.76 33.04
N GLY A 87 -4.81 2.12 31.77
CA GLY A 87 -4.52 1.17 30.69
C GLY A 87 -4.81 1.76 29.33
N THR A 88 -5.06 0.88 28.37
CA THR A 88 -5.34 1.26 26.99
C THR A 88 -6.47 0.43 26.40
N ALA A 89 -7.31 1.03 25.57
CA ALA A 89 -8.37 0.36 24.83
C ALA A 89 -7.94 0.11 23.39
N ARG A 90 -8.23 -1.09 22.91
CA ARG A 90 -7.90 -1.56 21.56
C ARG A 90 -9.19 -1.98 20.87
N VAL A 91 -9.43 -1.42 19.70
CA VAL A 91 -10.44 -1.92 18.76
C VAL A 91 -9.71 -2.31 17.49
N THR A 92 -9.59 -3.62 17.25
CA THR A 92 -8.78 -4.16 16.15
C THR A 92 -9.65 -5.05 15.24
N PRO A 93 -9.17 -5.41 14.05
CA PRO A 93 -9.86 -6.40 13.23
C PRO A 93 -9.98 -7.72 14.00
N ALA A 94 -11.10 -8.43 13.86
CA ALA A 94 -11.34 -9.67 14.59
C ALA A 94 -10.26 -10.72 14.28
N GLY A 95 -9.74 -11.39 15.31
CA GLY A 95 -8.66 -12.37 15.19
C GLY A 95 -7.25 -11.76 15.12
N VAL A 96 -7.11 -10.44 15.19
CA VAL A 96 -5.80 -9.77 15.12
C VAL A 96 -5.40 -9.19 16.48
N GLY A 97 -4.58 -9.93 17.22
CA GLY A 97 -3.96 -9.48 18.47
C GLY A 97 -2.80 -8.52 18.19
N THR A 98 -3.07 -7.23 17.95
CA THR A 98 -1.98 -6.27 17.70
C THR A 98 -1.54 -5.55 18.97
N ALA A 99 -0.22 -5.41 19.13
CA ALA A 99 0.41 -4.61 20.18
C ALA A 99 0.38 -3.09 19.88
N VAL A 100 -0.03 -2.67 18.68
CA VAL A 100 0.43 -1.40 18.10
C VAL A 100 -0.49 -0.20 18.27
N THR A 101 -1.82 -0.35 18.37
CA THR A 101 -2.69 0.83 18.48
C THR A 101 -3.65 0.75 19.65
N SER A 102 -3.58 1.74 20.54
CA SER A 102 -4.45 1.79 21.69
C SER A 102 -4.74 3.22 22.14
N GLN A 103 -5.97 3.46 22.58
CA GLN A 103 -6.39 4.70 23.22
C GLN A 103 -6.01 4.61 24.70
N ALA A 104 -5.08 5.43 25.17
CA ALA A 104 -4.68 5.44 26.57
C ALA A 104 -5.74 6.10 27.46
N PHE A 105 -5.95 5.54 28.66
CA PHE A 105 -6.84 6.08 29.68
C PHE A 105 -6.25 5.90 31.09
N ARG A 106 -6.69 6.75 32.02
CA ARG A 106 -6.42 6.62 33.46
C ARG A 106 -7.64 6.03 34.16
N ARG A 107 -7.43 5.42 35.32
CA ARG A 107 -8.51 4.93 36.19
C ARG A 107 -9.53 6.06 36.45
N GLY A 108 -10.81 5.78 36.23
CA GLY A 108 -11.92 6.72 36.41
C GLY A 108 -12.02 7.85 35.37
N GLN A 109 -11.09 7.94 34.42
CA GLN A 109 -11.11 8.99 33.39
C GLN A 109 -11.81 8.49 32.13
N THR A 110 -13.00 9.02 31.83
CA THR A 110 -13.67 8.78 30.55
C THR A 110 -12.89 9.45 29.41
N VAL A 111 -12.68 8.72 28.32
CA VAL A 111 -11.96 9.21 27.12
C VAL A 111 -12.68 8.77 25.84
N SER A 112 -12.55 9.55 24.78
CA SER A 112 -13.04 9.20 23.44
C SER A 112 -11.99 9.49 22.36
N ALA A 113 -11.90 8.63 21.35
CA ALA A 113 -11.00 8.81 20.22
C ALA A 113 -11.60 8.19 18.96
N LEU A 114 -11.44 8.87 17.82
CA LEU A 114 -11.81 8.30 16.53
C LEU A 114 -10.82 7.21 16.13
N GLN A 115 -11.31 6.14 15.52
CA GLN A 115 -10.52 5.08 14.91
C GLN A 115 -11.14 4.69 13.56
N THR A 116 -10.30 4.26 12.63
CA THR A 116 -10.75 3.55 11.43
C THR A 116 -10.24 2.13 11.52
N VAL A 117 -11.15 1.15 11.44
CA VAL A 117 -10.84 -0.25 11.72
C VAL A 117 -11.32 -1.13 10.57
N ARG A 118 -10.43 -1.98 10.05
CA ARG A 118 -10.78 -3.01 9.08
C ARG A 118 -11.76 -4.02 9.69
N LEU A 119 -12.75 -4.45 8.92
CA LEU A 119 -13.68 -5.52 9.30
C LEU A 119 -13.19 -6.88 8.78
N VAL A 120 -13.31 -7.91 9.60
CA VAL A 120 -13.09 -9.32 9.22
C VAL A 120 -14.39 -10.07 9.42
N GLY A 121 -15.05 -10.48 8.33
CA GLY A 121 -16.40 -11.07 8.39
C GLY A 121 -17.44 -10.12 9.02
N GLY A 122 -17.28 -8.81 8.83
CA GLY A 122 -18.12 -7.79 9.47
C GLY A 122 -17.83 -7.56 10.96
N LYS A 123 -16.76 -8.14 11.52
CA LYS A 123 -16.44 -8.09 12.94
C LYS A 123 -15.17 -7.28 13.24
N VAL A 124 -15.16 -6.72 14.44
CA VAL A 124 -13.97 -6.20 15.14
C VAL A 124 -13.81 -6.95 16.47
N GLN A 125 -12.73 -6.67 17.19
CA GLN A 125 -12.57 -7.10 18.58
C GLN A 125 -12.19 -5.93 19.48
N VAL A 126 -12.75 -5.90 20.68
CA VAL A 126 -12.52 -4.89 21.72
C VAL A 126 -11.73 -5.53 22.87
N GLN A 127 -10.65 -4.89 23.31
CA GLN A 127 -9.83 -5.37 24.41
C GLN A 127 -9.25 -4.20 25.21
N LEU A 128 -9.20 -4.32 26.53
CA LEU A 128 -8.47 -3.42 27.42
C LEU A 128 -7.14 -4.05 27.82
N SER A 129 -6.10 -3.26 28.06
CA SER A 129 -4.83 -3.80 28.57
C SER A 129 -4.87 -4.09 30.07
N ALA A 130 -5.80 -3.50 30.81
CA ALA A 130 -5.97 -3.68 32.25
C ALA A 130 -7.40 -3.31 32.67
N GLY A 131 -7.88 -3.96 33.74
CA GLY A 131 -9.18 -3.68 34.33
C GLY A 131 -10.37 -3.93 33.39
N THR A 132 -11.45 -3.22 33.68
CA THR A 132 -12.73 -3.24 32.99
C THR A 132 -13.25 -1.82 32.79
N ALA A 133 -14.08 -1.61 31.79
CA ALA A 133 -14.74 -0.33 31.52
C ALA A 133 -16.03 -0.59 30.74
N THR A 134 -16.96 0.37 30.74
CA THR A 134 -18.00 0.38 29.71
C THR A 134 -17.41 0.96 28.44
N VAL A 135 -17.55 0.25 27.32
CA VAL A 135 -17.06 0.70 26.03
C VAL A 135 -18.24 0.91 25.10
N TYR A 136 -18.25 2.06 24.43
CA TYR A 136 -19.21 2.40 23.39
C TYR A 136 -18.51 2.49 22.04
N LEU A 137 -19.14 1.91 21.01
CA LEU A 137 -18.71 2.01 19.63
C LEU A 137 -19.75 2.77 18.84
N ASP A 138 -19.36 3.96 18.43
CA ASP A 138 -20.22 4.93 17.78
C ASP A 138 -19.77 5.15 16.33
N VAL A 139 -20.50 4.59 15.37
CA VAL A 139 -20.09 4.54 13.96
C VAL A 139 -20.59 5.77 13.21
N SER A 140 -19.66 6.47 12.54
CA SER A 140 -19.91 7.68 11.75
C SER A 140 -19.86 7.44 10.23
N GLY A 141 -19.43 6.26 9.81
CA GLY A 141 -19.41 5.84 8.41
C GLY A 141 -18.71 4.52 8.21
N TYR A 142 -18.78 4.01 6.98
CA TYR A 142 -18.12 2.76 6.58
C TYR A 142 -17.47 2.88 5.22
N TYR A 143 -16.51 1.99 4.95
CA TYR A 143 -15.94 1.78 3.63
C TYR A 143 -16.44 0.46 3.06
N ALA A 144 -16.74 0.46 1.76
CA ALA A 144 -17.17 -0.73 1.04
C ALA A 144 -16.68 -0.70 -0.42
N ASN A 145 -16.82 -1.83 -1.11
CA ASN A 145 -16.63 -1.90 -2.55
C ASN A 145 -17.97 -1.58 -3.25
N GLY A 146 -17.92 -0.90 -4.40
CA GLY A 146 -19.08 -0.45 -5.16
C GLY A 146 -19.26 1.08 -5.11
N SER A 147 -20.39 1.51 -4.56
CA SER A 147 -20.80 2.91 -4.51
C SER A 147 -20.29 3.63 -3.27
N GLY A 148 -20.27 4.96 -3.33
CA GLY A 148 -19.89 5.85 -2.23
C GLY A 148 -18.91 6.93 -2.66
N ALA A 149 -18.51 7.74 -1.69
CA ALA A 149 -17.66 8.89 -1.91
C ALA A 149 -16.17 8.53 -1.92
N THR A 150 -15.39 9.27 -2.70
CA THR A 150 -13.92 9.30 -2.62
C THR A 150 -13.45 10.39 -1.69
N PHE A 151 -12.29 10.20 -1.07
CA PHE A 151 -11.62 11.17 -0.21
C PHE A 151 -10.66 12.06 -1.00
N THR A 152 -10.68 13.35 -0.74
CA THR A 152 -9.66 14.29 -1.23
C THR A 152 -8.93 14.90 -0.04
N PRO A 153 -7.63 14.58 0.14
CA PRO A 153 -6.85 15.14 1.22
C PRO A 153 -6.50 16.61 0.94
N LEU A 154 -6.67 17.45 1.96
CA LEU A 154 -6.38 18.88 1.88
C LEU A 154 -5.14 19.23 2.70
N ASN A 155 -4.56 20.40 2.41
CA ASN A 155 -3.68 21.02 3.39
C ASN A 155 -4.54 21.48 4.56
N ALA A 156 -4.02 21.33 5.78
CA ALA A 156 -4.77 21.69 6.97
C ALA A 156 -5.10 23.19 6.98
N ALA A 157 -6.39 23.51 7.10
CA ALA A 157 -6.88 24.88 7.06
C ALA A 157 -8.03 25.09 8.06
N ARG A 158 -8.05 26.26 8.69
CA ARG A 158 -9.06 26.64 9.66
C ARG A 158 -10.39 26.94 8.98
N VAL A 159 -11.44 26.24 9.38
CA VAL A 159 -12.82 26.45 8.88
C VAL A 159 -13.79 26.96 9.94
N PHE A 160 -13.48 26.79 11.23
CA PHE A 160 -14.35 27.26 12.31
C PHE A 160 -13.57 27.72 13.55
N ASN A 161 -13.92 28.91 14.06
CA ASN A 161 -13.38 29.47 15.29
C ASN A 161 -14.46 30.33 15.98
N LYS A 162 -15.23 29.75 16.91
CA LYS A 162 -16.26 30.49 17.64
C LYS A 162 -16.46 29.94 19.04
N ARG A 163 -16.96 30.79 19.94
CA ARG A 163 -17.51 30.37 21.23
C ARG A 163 -18.87 29.70 21.00
N VAL A 164 -19.02 28.49 21.53
CA VAL A 164 -20.22 27.67 21.39
C VAL A 164 -20.79 27.33 22.77
N GLY A 165 -22.11 27.15 22.85
CA GLY A 165 -22.84 26.75 24.05
C GLY A 165 -23.65 25.47 23.83
N THR A 166 -24.73 25.32 24.58
CA THR A 166 -25.63 24.16 24.51
C THR A 166 -26.58 24.18 23.31
N THR A 167 -26.76 25.35 22.69
CA THR A 167 -27.52 25.51 21.45
C THR A 167 -26.66 25.11 20.25
N PRO A 168 -27.16 24.25 19.34
CA PRO A 168 -26.46 23.91 18.10
C PRO A 168 -26.05 25.15 17.30
N THR A 169 -24.75 25.26 17.03
CA THR A 169 -24.17 26.29 16.19
C THR A 169 -23.87 25.70 14.81
N ARG A 170 -24.43 26.29 13.75
CA ARG A 170 -24.20 25.84 12.37
C ARG A 170 -22.76 26.10 11.94
N VAL A 171 -22.17 25.13 11.25
CA VAL A 171 -20.79 25.18 10.70
C VAL A 171 -20.87 24.98 9.18
N PRO A 172 -20.92 26.05 8.38
CA PRO A 172 -20.83 25.95 6.93
C PRO A 172 -19.45 25.41 6.52
N LEU A 173 -19.42 24.37 5.67
CA LEU A 173 -18.18 23.70 5.26
C LEU A 173 -18.04 23.62 3.74
N ALA A 174 -19.10 23.24 3.04
CA ALA A 174 -19.08 23.18 1.58
C ALA A 174 -18.83 24.58 0.98
N GLY A 175 -18.00 24.65 -0.05
CA GLY A 175 -17.56 25.90 -0.69
C GLY A 175 -16.44 26.65 0.06
N HIS A 176 -15.92 26.11 1.17
CA HIS A 176 -14.91 26.78 2.00
C HIS A 176 -13.63 25.97 2.09
N ALA A 177 -12.47 26.63 2.20
CA ALA A 177 -11.15 26.01 2.43
C ALA A 177 -10.83 24.81 1.50
N GLY A 178 -11.23 24.89 0.23
CA GLY A 178 -11.02 23.83 -0.77
C GLY A 178 -12.04 22.68 -0.74
N ILE A 179 -13.07 22.75 0.10
CA ILE A 179 -14.17 21.79 0.14
C ILE A 179 -15.20 22.18 -0.95
N PRO A 180 -15.54 21.30 -1.91
CA PRO A 180 -16.49 21.62 -2.97
C PRO A 180 -17.94 21.64 -2.45
N SER A 181 -18.84 22.25 -3.22
CA SER A 181 -20.28 22.35 -2.89
C SER A 181 -20.97 20.99 -2.80
N ASN A 182 -20.48 19.98 -3.52
CA ASN A 182 -21.02 18.62 -3.54
C ASN A 182 -20.38 17.67 -2.51
N ALA A 183 -19.60 18.19 -1.56
CA ALA A 183 -19.04 17.37 -0.50
C ALA A 183 -20.14 16.70 0.35
N THR A 184 -19.97 15.41 0.64
CA THR A 184 -20.91 14.60 1.41
C THR A 184 -20.49 14.43 2.87
N ALA A 185 -19.19 14.53 3.16
CA ALA A 185 -18.63 14.51 4.51
C ALA A 185 -17.28 15.22 4.58
N VAL A 186 -16.85 15.59 5.78
CA VAL A 186 -15.57 16.31 6.02
C VAL A 186 -14.85 15.69 7.22
N ALA A 187 -13.53 15.50 7.07
CA ALA A 187 -12.64 15.14 8.17
C ALA A 187 -12.11 16.42 8.83
N LEU A 188 -12.42 16.62 10.11
CA LEU A 188 -12.15 17.82 10.89
C LEU A 188 -11.39 17.47 12.16
N ASN A 189 -10.23 18.06 12.34
CA ASN A 189 -9.60 18.06 13.65
C ASN A 189 -10.29 19.11 14.52
N THR A 190 -10.98 18.68 15.58
CA THR A 190 -11.84 19.53 16.42
C THR A 190 -11.22 19.71 17.79
N GLU A 191 -10.89 20.94 18.15
CA GLU A 191 -10.35 21.31 19.46
C GLU A 191 -11.39 22.09 20.27
N VAL A 192 -11.54 21.71 21.54
CA VAL A 192 -12.39 22.38 22.52
C VAL A 192 -11.49 23.15 23.48
N GLY A 193 -11.43 24.47 23.31
CA GLY A 193 -10.64 25.39 24.10
C GLY A 193 -11.38 25.91 25.33
N THR A 194 -10.71 25.84 26.48
CA THR A 194 -11.13 26.44 27.76
C THR A 194 -12.62 26.22 28.10
N PRO A 195 -13.10 24.97 28.19
CA PRO A 195 -14.50 24.70 28.50
C PRO A 195 -14.87 25.21 29.91
N SER A 196 -16.03 25.84 30.05
CA SER A 196 -16.46 26.47 31.31
C SER A 196 -17.12 25.51 32.30
N ALA A 197 -17.42 24.27 31.89
CA ALA A 197 -18.02 23.21 32.68
C ALA A 197 -17.45 21.84 32.26
N ASN A 198 -17.69 20.79 33.06
CA ASN A 198 -17.48 19.41 32.61
C ASN A 198 -18.56 19.04 31.59
N GLY A 199 -18.21 18.30 30.54
CA GLY A 199 -19.17 17.97 29.50
C GLY A 199 -18.57 17.22 28.33
N TYR A 200 -19.29 17.24 27.21
CA TYR A 200 -18.84 16.69 25.95
C TYR A 200 -19.20 17.62 24.79
N VAL A 201 -18.42 17.54 23.71
CA VAL A 201 -18.72 18.21 22.44
C VAL A 201 -19.41 17.23 21.49
N ARG A 202 -20.41 17.72 20.77
CA ARG A 202 -21.05 16.99 19.68
C ARG A 202 -20.80 17.73 18.37
N VAL A 203 -20.38 16.99 17.35
CA VAL A 203 -20.26 17.48 15.97
C VAL A 203 -21.11 16.56 15.10
N THR A 204 -22.14 17.11 14.47
CA THR A 204 -23.19 16.33 13.80
C THR A 204 -23.61 16.99 12.49
N PRO A 205 -24.37 16.30 11.62
CA PRO A 205 -24.93 16.94 10.44
C PRO A 205 -25.84 18.10 10.83
N ALA A 206 -25.85 19.17 10.04
CA ALA A 206 -26.72 20.32 10.32
C ALA A 206 -28.20 19.90 10.36
N GLY A 207 -28.91 20.33 11.41
CA GLY A 207 -30.30 19.95 11.66
C GLY A 207 -30.50 18.57 12.29
N LYS A 208 -29.42 17.84 12.61
CA LYS A 208 -29.48 16.52 13.26
C LYS A 208 -28.76 16.58 14.60
N ASP A 209 -29.48 16.37 15.69
CA ASP A 209 -28.89 16.32 17.04
C ASP A 209 -28.63 14.86 17.42
N ALA A 210 -27.41 14.37 17.18
CA ALA A 210 -27.04 13.02 17.60
C ALA A 210 -26.94 12.95 19.12
N ARG A 211 -27.32 11.81 19.71
CA ARG A 211 -27.14 11.55 21.16
C ARG A 211 -25.73 11.08 21.52
N VAL A 212 -24.82 11.04 20.55
CA VAL A 212 -23.48 10.48 20.65
C VAL A 212 -22.38 11.55 20.79
N ALA A 213 -21.50 11.40 21.77
CA ALA A 213 -20.44 12.37 22.05
C ALA A 213 -19.32 12.23 21.01
N ALA A 214 -18.77 13.36 20.52
CA ALA A 214 -17.55 13.31 19.72
C ALA A 214 -16.32 13.23 20.64
N GLN A 215 -16.32 13.97 21.75
CA GLN A 215 -15.25 13.97 22.75
C GLN A 215 -15.78 14.41 24.12
N VAL A 216 -15.21 13.87 25.20
CA VAL A 216 -15.50 14.24 26.59
C VAL A 216 -14.40 15.15 27.14
N PHE A 217 -14.78 16.24 27.81
CA PHE A 217 -13.86 17.22 28.42
C PHE A 217 -14.21 17.51 29.89
N THR A 218 -13.18 17.92 30.63
CA THR A 218 -13.30 18.50 31.97
C THR A 218 -13.12 20.01 31.91
N LYS A 219 -13.76 20.73 32.85
CA LYS A 219 -13.68 22.19 32.97
C LYS A 219 -12.23 22.67 32.92
N GLY A 220 -11.96 23.67 32.09
CA GLY A 220 -10.64 24.28 31.92
C GLY A 220 -9.61 23.43 31.18
N THR A 221 -9.93 22.19 30.81
CA THR A 221 -9.00 21.30 30.09
C THR A 221 -9.27 21.37 28.59
N THR A 222 -8.32 21.89 27.83
CA THR A 222 -8.39 21.87 26.36
C THR A 222 -8.15 20.44 25.86
N ILE A 223 -8.97 19.98 24.91
CA ILE A 223 -8.86 18.67 24.27
C ILE A 223 -8.96 18.78 22.74
N SER A 224 -8.49 17.76 22.02
CA SER A 224 -8.62 17.66 20.57
C SER A 224 -8.78 16.21 20.11
N ASN A 225 -9.62 16.00 19.09
CA ASN A 225 -9.88 14.70 18.45
C ASN A 225 -10.24 14.94 16.97
N LEU A 226 -9.92 13.97 16.12
CA LEU A 226 -10.39 13.96 14.75
C LEU A 226 -11.88 13.55 14.72
N VAL A 227 -12.66 14.20 13.86
CA VAL A 227 -14.07 13.88 13.61
C VAL A 227 -14.28 13.75 12.11
N ILE A 228 -15.01 12.73 11.66
CA ILE A 228 -15.55 12.68 10.29
C ILE A 228 -17.06 12.89 10.40
N VAL A 229 -17.57 13.96 9.79
CA VAL A 229 -18.97 14.36 9.90
C VAL A 229 -19.63 14.40 8.52
N LYS A 230 -20.81 13.79 8.41
CA LYS A 230 -21.69 13.91 7.25
C LYS A 230 -22.21 15.34 7.11
N LEU A 231 -22.29 15.86 5.89
CA LEU A 231 -22.86 17.17 5.61
C LEU A 231 -24.35 17.09 5.32
N SER A 232 -25.09 18.10 5.79
CA SER A 232 -26.49 18.34 5.48
C SER A 232 -26.63 19.78 4.96
N GLY A 233 -27.08 19.95 3.71
CA GLY A 233 -27.11 21.27 3.06
C GLY A 233 -25.75 21.99 3.08
N GLY A 234 -24.66 21.23 2.87
CA GLY A 234 -23.28 21.75 2.88
C GLY A 234 -22.72 22.13 4.25
N ALA A 235 -23.41 21.80 5.35
CA ALA A 235 -23.00 22.18 6.70
C ALA A 235 -23.02 21.02 7.70
N ALA A 236 -22.22 21.18 8.74
CA ALA A 236 -22.33 20.46 10.01
C ALA A 236 -22.90 21.40 11.08
N GLN A 237 -23.00 20.92 12.31
CA GLN A 237 -23.27 21.72 13.49
C GLN A 237 -22.42 21.25 14.68
N VAL A 238 -22.22 22.14 15.64
CA VAL A 238 -21.48 21.86 16.86
C VAL A 238 -22.19 22.42 18.09
N LYS A 239 -22.13 21.69 19.20
CA LYS A 239 -22.57 22.16 20.52
C LYS A 239 -21.79 21.47 21.64
N VAL A 240 -21.82 22.07 22.83
CA VAL A 240 -21.37 21.42 24.07
C VAL A 240 -22.58 20.96 24.89
N SER A 241 -22.39 19.98 25.77
CA SER A 241 -23.47 19.49 26.65
C SER A 241 -23.86 20.46 27.76
N SER A 242 -22.93 21.34 28.14
CA SER A 242 -23.00 22.15 29.36
C SER A 242 -21.99 23.31 29.25
N GLY A 243 -22.35 24.46 29.81
CA GLY A 243 -21.50 25.65 29.78
C GLY A 243 -21.20 26.14 28.36
N THR A 244 -20.00 26.66 28.17
CA THR A 244 -19.49 27.19 26.90
C THR A 244 -18.04 26.79 26.68
N ALA A 245 -17.59 26.75 25.44
CA ALA A 245 -16.19 26.56 25.06
C ALA A 245 -15.88 27.30 23.75
N THR A 246 -14.62 27.63 23.49
CA THR A 246 -14.21 28.07 22.15
C THR A 246 -13.88 26.83 21.33
N VAL A 247 -14.55 26.64 20.20
CA VAL A 247 -14.29 25.49 19.33
C VAL A 247 -13.52 25.92 18.08
N PHE A 248 -12.46 25.18 17.81
CA PHE A 248 -11.55 25.35 16.69
C PHE A 248 -11.69 24.10 15.80
N MET A 249 -11.88 24.27 14.48
CA MET A 249 -11.93 23.14 13.55
C MET A 249 -11.03 23.38 12.34
N ASP A 250 -10.08 22.48 12.11
CA ASP A 250 -9.25 22.45 10.91
C ASP A 250 -9.64 21.28 10.01
N VAL A 251 -9.78 21.54 8.71
CA VAL A 251 -10.07 20.50 7.71
C VAL A 251 -8.82 19.69 7.40
N ALA A 252 -8.96 18.37 7.36
CA ALA A 252 -7.92 17.44 6.89
C ALA A 252 -8.20 16.91 5.47
N GLY A 253 -9.48 16.91 5.07
CA GLY A 253 -9.94 16.55 3.74
C GLY A 253 -11.45 16.40 3.69
N TYR A 254 -11.98 16.11 2.50
CA TYR A 254 -13.42 15.93 2.29
C TYR A 254 -13.73 14.66 1.52
N TYR A 255 -14.97 14.22 1.61
CA TYR A 255 -15.54 13.16 0.79
C TYR A 255 -16.54 13.74 -0.19
N ALA A 256 -16.48 13.31 -1.46
CA ALA A 256 -17.47 13.65 -2.47
C ALA A 256 -17.71 12.46 -3.42
N ASN A 257 -18.90 12.39 -4.00
CA ASN A 257 -19.24 11.36 -4.99
C ASN A 257 -18.61 11.70 -6.34
N THR A 258 -17.30 11.46 -6.47
CA THR A 258 -16.51 11.74 -7.66
C THR A 258 -15.74 10.52 -8.15
N SER A 259 -15.38 10.50 -9.42
CA SER A 259 -14.55 9.47 -10.06
C SER A 259 -13.04 9.73 -9.93
N THR A 260 -12.60 10.86 -9.37
CA THR A 260 -11.19 11.29 -9.40
C THR A 260 -10.54 11.42 -8.03
N GLY A 261 -11.31 11.31 -6.94
CA GLY A 261 -10.74 11.33 -5.59
C GLY A 261 -10.08 10.00 -5.20
N SER A 262 -9.54 9.96 -4.00
CA SER A 262 -8.85 8.78 -3.48
C SER A 262 -9.76 7.77 -2.80
N VAL A 263 -9.42 6.49 -2.92
CA VAL A 263 -10.10 5.36 -2.26
C VAL A 263 -9.30 4.83 -1.09
N PHE A 264 -9.98 4.29 -0.08
CA PHE A 264 -9.34 3.79 1.14
C PHE A 264 -8.94 2.32 1.02
N VAL A 265 -7.69 2.01 1.37
CA VAL A 265 -7.19 0.65 1.52
C VAL A 265 -6.99 0.36 3.00
N PRO A 266 -7.88 -0.41 3.65
CA PRO A 266 -7.72 -0.77 5.05
C PRO A 266 -6.62 -1.81 5.22
N VAL A 267 -5.78 -1.64 6.24
CA VAL A 267 -4.75 -2.64 6.63
C VAL A 267 -4.95 -3.06 8.09
N ASN A 268 -4.29 -4.14 8.49
CA ASN A 268 -4.13 -4.39 9.92
C ASN A 268 -3.24 -3.28 10.49
N PRO A 269 -3.55 -2.70 11.66
CA PRO A 269 -2.71 -1.66 12.23
C PRO A 269 -1.24 -2.10 12.35
N VAL A 270 -0.31 -1.32 11.79
CA VAL A 270 1.13 -1.61 11.81
C VAL A 270 1.91 -0.31 12.09
N ARG A 271 2.98 -0.44 12.89
CA ARG A 271 3.90 0.66 13.21
C ARG A 271 4.64 1.13 11.95
N ALA A 272 4.40 2.36 11.53
CA ALA A 272 5.08 3.00 10.42
C ALA A 272 6.32 3.78 10.88
N ALA A 273 6.25 4.42 12.06
CA ALA A 273 7.35 5.23 12.58
C ALA A 273 7.42 5.22 14.11
N SER A 274 8.65 5.32 14.63
CA SER A 274 8.96 5.57 16.03
C SER A 274 10.05 6.64 16.09
N THR A 275 9.83 7.73 16.84
CA THR A 275 10.76 8.86 16.89
C THR A 275 10.63 9.70 18.15
N THR A 276 11.64 10.51 18.41
CA THR A 276 11.56 11.63 19.34
C THR A 276 11.24 12.92 18.58
N LEU A 277 10.30 13.69 19.11
CA LEU A 277 9.90 15.02 18.66
C LEU A 277 10.51 16.10 19.54
N THR A 278 10.76 17.25 18.92
CA THR A 278 11.12 18.51 19.57
C THR A 278 10.18 19.62 19.04
N THR A 279 10.51 20.88 19.31
CA THR A 279 9.84 22.04 18.73
C THR A 279 10.11 22.23 17.24
N SER A 280 11.16 21.62 16.72
CA SER A 280 11.46 21.63 15.28
C SER A 280 10.64 20.58 14.54
N PRO A 281 10.00 20.92 13.40
CA PRO A 281 9.30 19.94 12.57
C PRO A 281 10.21 18.77 12.18
N ARG A 282 9.79 17.56 12.52
CA ARG A 282 10.45 16.33 12.07
C ARG A 282 9.66 15.74 10.90
N THR A 283 10.32 15.59 9.76
CA THR A 283 9.76 14.88 8.61
C THR A 283 9.74 13.37 8.88
N ILE A 284 8.64 12.72 8.55
CA ILE A 284 8.41 11.27 8.71
C ILE A 284 8.08 10.71 7.33
N ARG A 285 8.98 9.88 6.79
CA ARG A 285 8.70 9.12 5.57
C ARG A 285 7.74 7.98 5.89
N LEU A 286 6.70 7.86 5.06
CA LEU A 286 5.65 6.86 5.19
C LEU A 286 5.64 5.90 4.00
N SER A 287 6.03 6.31 2.79
CA SER A 287 6.13 5.38 1.65
C SER A 287 7.13 4.25 1.93
N GLY A 288 6.69 3.01 1.67
CA GLY A 288 7.47 1.81 1.95
C GLY A 288 7.49 1.39 3.42
N THR A 289 6.69 2.04 4.29
CA THR A 289 6.53 1.69 5.71
C THR A 289 5.06 1.33 5.99
N ALA A 290 4.82 0.36 6.88
CA ALA A 290 3.48 -0.10 7.26
C ALA A 290 2.53 -0.34 6.07
N GLY A 291 3.10 -0.70 4.92
CA GLY A 291 2.35 -0.95 3.71
C GLY A 291 1.83 0.23 2.93
N VAL A 292 2.21 1.45 3.31
CA VAL A 292 1.84 2.67 2.59
C VAL A 292 2.64 2.70 1.28
N PRO A 293 1.99 2.60 0.11
CA PRO A 293 2.69 2.64 -1.17
C PRO A 293 3.12 4.07 -1.50
N GLY A 294 4.04 4.18 -2.46
CA GLY A 294 4.53 5.47 -2.91
C GLY A 294 3.47 6.39 -3.52
N THR A 295 2.36 5.86 -4.02
CA THR A 295 1.25 6.64 -4.57
C THR A 295 0.15 6.96 -3.58
N ALA A 296 0.35 6.62 -2.30
CA ALA A 296 -0.56 7.06 -1.25
C ALA A 296 -0.63 8.59 -1.22
N THR A 297 -1.86 9.09 -1.28
CA THR A 297 -2.21 10.51 -1.21
C THR A 297 -2.45 10.97 0.24
N ALA A 298 -2.83 10.05 1.12
CA ALA A 298 -3.00 10.27 2.55
C ALA A 298 -2.88 8.96 3.34
N ILE A 299 -2.68 9.06 4.65
CA ILE A 299 -2.78 7.94 5.58
C ILE A 299 -3.93 8.13 6.56
N VAL A 300 -4.42 7.01 7.11
CA VAL A 300 -5.17 6.96 8.36
C VAL A 300 -4.33 6.20 9.37
N ALA A 301 -4.00 6.87 10.47
CA ALA A 301 -3.15 6.30 11.50
C ALA A 301 -3.58 6.75 12.89
N THR A 302 -3.03 6.11 13.91
CA THR A 302 -3.04 6.62 15.27
C THR A 302 -1.66 7.13 15.61
N ALA A 303 -1.57 8.41 15.98
CA ALA A 303 -0.38 8.99 16.57
C ALA A 303 -0.45 8.78 18.09
N THR A 304 0.59 8.20 18.69
CA THR A 304 0.70 8.06 20.15
C THR A 304 1.90 8.84 20.63
N THR A 305 1.66 9.82 21.49
CA THR A 305 2.74 10.55 22.19
C THR A 305 2.91 9.99 23.59
N SER A 306 4.15 9.90 24.05
CA SER A 306 4.51 9.46 25.40
C SER A 306 5.78 10.17 25.85
N ARG A 307 6.14 10.03 27.14
CA ARG A 307 7.36 10.64 27.72
C ARG A 307 7.45 12.14 27.40
N THR A 308 6.32 12.84 27.47
CA THR A 308 6.24 14.28 27.22
C THR A 308 6.92 15.04 28.36
N THR A 309 7.87 15.92 28.06
CA THR A 309 8.64 16.65 29.10
C THR A 309 7.96 17.95 29.54
N ALA A 310 6.98 18.44 28.78
CA ALA A 310 6.24 19.65 29.10
C ALA A 310 4.79 19.56 28.62
N ALA A 311 3.91 20.32 29.27
CA ALA A 311 2.59 20.62 28.71
C ALA A 311 2.78 21.32 27.35
N SER A 312 2.17 20.77 26.31
CA SER A 312 2.41 21.15 24.91
C SER A 312 1.25 20.69 24.03
N TYR A 313 1.37 20.88 22.72
CA TYR A 313 0.48 20.26 21.75
C TYR A 313 1.28 19.53 20.67
N LEU A 314 0.78 18.38 20.22
CA LEU A 314 1.26 17.71 19.02
C LEU A 314 0.63 18.39 17.80
N ARG A 315 1.45 18.66 16.78
CA ARG A 315 0.98 18.85 15.41
C ARG A 315 1.48 17.70 14.57
N PHE A 316 0.57 17.02 13.87
CA PHE A 316 0.87 16.02 12.85
C PHE A 316 0.22 16.46 11.54
N THR A 317 1.02 16.89 10.58
CA THR A 317 0.54 17.67 9.42
C THR A 317 1.25 17.23 8.14
N PRO A 318 0.76 17.66 6.96
CA PRO A 318 1.50 17.46 5.73
C PRO A 318 2.88 18.12 5.83
N ALA A 319 3.93 17.48 5.29
CA ALA A 319 5.27 18.04 5.41
C ALA A 319 5.34 19.42 4.74
N GLY A 320 5.99 20.38 5.40
CA GLY A 320 6.01 21.79 5.02
C GLY A 320 4.80 22.62 5.45
N GLN A 321 3.85 22.07 6.24
CA GLN A 321 2.66 22.78 6.73
C GLN A 321 2.64 22.89 8.25
N ASP A 322 2.34 24.06 8.81
CA ASP A 322 2.21 24.27 10.27
C ASP A 322 0.88 24.95 10.64
N PRO A 323 -0.28 24.30 10.38
CA PRO A 323 -1.59 24.78 10.83
C PRO A 323 -1.65 24.95 12.35
N GLN A 324 -2.59 25.78 12.81
CA GLN A 324 -2.63 26.18 14.22
C GLN A 324 -3.25 25.15 15.16
N VAL A 325 -4.20 24.31 14.71
CA VAL A 325 -4.92 23.39 15.61
C VAL A 325 -4.05 22.20 16.03
N ALA A 326 -4.11 21.89 17.33
CA ALA A 326 -3.42 20.75 17.90
C ALA A 326 -4.04 19.42 17.44
N THR A 327 -3.24 18.48 16.95
CA THR A 327 -3.64 17.07 16.84
C THR A 327 -3.88 16.47 18.22
N GLN A 328 -3.08 16.85 19.21
CA GLN A 328 -3.22 16.41 20.60
C GLN A 328 -2.86 17.55 21.54
N VAL A 329 -3.60 17.67 22.64
CA VAL A 329 -3.23 18.57 23.75
C VAL A 329 -2.61 17.71 24.84
N LEU A 330 -1.34 17.97 25.15
CA LEU A 330 -0.48 17.11 25.94
C LEU A 330 -0.21 17.73 27.31
N GLY A 331 -0.40 16.96 28.38
CA GLY A 331 0.19 17.24 29.68
C GLY A 331 1.62 16.69 29.78
N ALA A 332 2.41 17.20 30.73
CA ALA A 332 3.72 16.61 31.05
C ALA A 332 3.55 15.19 31.61
N GLY A 333 4.43 14.27 31.20
CA GLY A 333 4.40 12.84 31.55
C GLY A 333 3.21 12.07 30.98
N GLN A 334 2.33 12.70 30.20
CA GLN A 334 1.12 12.07 29.67
C GLN A 334 1.45 11.17 28.46
N THR A 335 0.76 10.03 28.40
CA THR A 335 0.62 9.27 27.15
C THR A 335 -0.76 9.54 26.57
N LEU A 336 -0.82 9.93 25.30
CA LEU A 336 -2.07 10.24 24.62
C LEU A 336 -2.02 9.73 23.17
N SER A 337 -3.15 9.18 22.73
CA SER A 337 -3.31 8.64 21.38
C SER A 337 -4.47 9.33 20.69
N ASN A 338 -4.30 9.70 19.43
CA ASN A 338 -5.37 10.28 18.63
C ASN A 338 -5.26 9.85 17.16
N ALA A 339 -6.39 9.76 16.47
CA ALA A 339 -6.39 9.50 15.04
C ALA A 339 -5.84 10.71 14.26
N VAL A 340 -5.10 10.38 13.19
CA VAL A 340 -4.64 11.32 12.19
C VAL A 340 -5.06 10.84 10.82
N MET A 341 -5.54 11.76 9.99
CA MET A 341 -5.91 11.50 8.61
C MET A 341 -5.20 12.55 7.75
N THR A 342 -3.97 12.24 7.35
CA THR A 342 -3.01 13.28 6.93
C THR A 342 -2.63 13.10 5.47
N LYS A 343 -2.72 14.19 4.70
CA LYS A 343 -2.18 14.27 3.34
C LYS A 343 -0.70 13.96 3.32
N LEU A 344 -0.28 13.11 2.39
CA LEU A 344 1.14 12.87 2.12
C LEU A 344 1.62 13.79 1.00
N VAL A 345 2.85 14.27 1.14
CA VAL A 345 3.55 15.09 0.13
C VAL A 345 4.86 14.43 -0.27
N GLY A 346 5.53 14.93 -1.30
CA GLY A 346 6.76 14.36 -1.84
C GLY A 346 6.55 13.51 -3.09
N SER A 347 7.57 12.75 -3.48
CA SER A 347 7.55 11.86 -4.65
C SER A 347 6.94 10.50 -4.34
N SER A 348 6.79 9.64 -5.35
CA SER A 348 6.36 8.25 -5.14
C SER A 348 7.29 7.52 -4.19
N VAL A 349 8.60 7.65 -4.38
CA VAL A 349 9.59 6.97 -3.53
C VAL A 349 9.74 7.55 -2.13
N ASP A 350 9.09 8.68 -1.84
CA ASP A 350 9.33 9.46 -0.62
C ASP A 350 8.10 10.28 -0.19
N ARG A 351 7.00 9.57 0.10
CA ARG A 351 5.80 10.18 0.67
C ARG A 351 6.01 10.48 2.15
N ARG A 352 5.77 11.72 2.54
CA ARG A 352 6.09 12.27 3.85
C ARG A 352 4.91 12.96 4.53
N ALA A 353 4.91 12.89 5.85
CA ALA A 353 4.21 13.81 6.76
C ALA A 353 5.25 14.49 7.67
N GLN A 354 4.82 15.38 8.55
CA GLN A 354 5.67 15.93 9.59
C GLN A 354 4.98 15.95 10.95
N ALA A 355 5.78 15.95 12.00
CA ALA A 355 5.29 16.12 13.36
C ALA A 355 6.22 16.98 14.21
N LYS A 356 5.64 17.72 15.16
CA LYS A 356 6.37 18.43 16.23
C LYS A 356 5.51 18.58 17.47
N VAL A 357 6.18 18.88 18.59
CA VAL A 357 5.52 19.37 19.80
C VAL A 357 5.73 20.88 19.94
N SER A 358 4.86 21.58 20.63
CA SER A 358 5.00 23.04 20.80
C SER A 358 6.01 23.47 21.86
N LYS A 359 6.33 22.57 22.80
CA LYS A 359 7.26 22.82 23.90
C LYS A 359 7.87 21.49 24.34
N GLY A 360 9.13 21.52 24.77
CA GLY A 360 9.83 20.34 25.26
C GLY A 360 10.03 19.26 24.19
N THR A 361 9.95 18.01 24.62
CA THR A 361 10.16 16.81 23.81
C THR A 361 9.09 15.77 24.10
N ALA A 362 8.86 14.88 23.14
CA ALA A 362 7.97 13.72 23.30
C ALA A 362 8.45 12.56 22.44
N ALA A 363 8.23 11.32 22.88
CA ALA A 363 8.31 10.17 22.02
C ALA A 363 7.01 10.03 21.23
N LEU A 364 7.09 9.92 19.91
CA LEU A 364 5.98 9.70 19.00
C LEU A 364 6.08 8.32 18.36
N THR A 365 4.95 7.64 18.29
CA THR A 365 4.76 6.48 17.42
C THR A 365 3.59 6.71 16.48
N VAL A 366 3.68 6.18 15.26
CA VAL A 366 2.65 6.30 14.24
C VAL A 366 2.27 4.90 13.76
N ASP A 367 1.01 4.53 13.98
CA ASP A 367 0.46 3.23 13.65
C ASP A 367 -0.59 3.36 12.55
N VAL A 368 -0.26 2.91 11.34
CA VAL A 368 -1.12 3.05 10.15
C VAL A 368 -2.19 1.97 10.15
N ALA A 369 -3.45 2.38 10.04
CA ALA A 369 -4.62 1.50 9.90
C ALA A 369 -5.15 1.45 8.45
N GLY A 370 -4.65 2.33 7.58
CA GLY A 370 -4.92 2.31 6.14
C GLY A 370 -4.35 3.53 5.44
N TYR A 371 -4.49 3.55 4.12
CA TYR A 371 -4.00 4.64 3.27
C TYR A 371 -4.97 4.91 2.13
N PHE A 372 -4.83 6.09 1.52
CA PHE A 372 -5.66 6.56 0.41
C PHE A 372 -4.89 6.56 -0.89
N MET A 373 -5.42 5.88 -1.90
CA MET A 373 -4.85 5.80 -3.25
C MET A 373 -5.68 6.62 -4.21
N ASN A 374 -5.07 7.36 -5.13
CA ASN A 374 -5.84 8.03 -6.19
C ASN A 374 -6.64 6.96 -6.94
N GLY A 375 -7.93 7.21 -7.17
CA GLY A 375 -8.73 6.24 -7.88
C GLY A 375 -8.25 5.91 -9.31
N SER A 376 -7.49 6.79 -9.96
CA SER A 376 -6.88 6.44 -11.25
C SER A 376 -5.67 5.50 -11.14
N SER A 377 -5.18 5.20 -9.93
CA SER A 377 -4.07 4.27 -9.69
C SER A 377 -4.57 2.85 -9.46
N GLY A 378 -3.80 1.84 -9.89
CA GLY A 378 -4.08 0.44 -9.55
C GLY A 378 -4.09 0.21 -8.04
N SER A 379 -4.36 -1.01 -7.60
CA SER A 379 -4.45 -1.38 -6.17
C SER A 379 -3.23 -1.02 -5.31
N GLY A 380 -2.12 -0.58 -5.93
CA GLY A 380 -0.80 -0.41 -5.31
C GLY A 380 -0.01 -1.73 -5.24
N PHE A 381 -0.65 -2.85 -5.59
CA PHE A 381 -0.06 -4.18 -5.61
C PHE A 381 0.13 -4.65 -7.06
N GLY A 382 1.22 -5.35 -7.30
CA GLY A 382 1.39 -6.16 -8.49
C GLY A 382 0.93 -7.59 -8.26
N ALA A 383 1.07 -8.39 -9.30
CA ALA A 383 0.99 -9.84 -9.23
C ALA A 383 1.96 -10.43 -10.24
N ASP A 384 2.33 -11.68 -10.04
CA ASP A 384 3.08 -12.45 -11.01
C ASP A 384 2.27 -13.65 -11.49
N VAL A 385 2.50 -14.04 -12.75
CA VAL A 385 1.90 -15.22 -13.38
C VAL A 385 2.93 -15.90 -14.27
N SER A 386 2.75 -17.20 -14.47
CA SER A 386 3.60 -17.99 -15.35
C SER A 386 2.82 -19.13 -15.97
N TRP A 387 3.51 -20.06 -16.62
CA TRP A 387 2.92 -21.20 -17.32
C TRP A 387 1.85 -21.99 -16.52
N PRO A 388 1.91 -22.16 -15.18
CA PRO A 388 0.89 -22.93 -14.45
C PRO A 388 -0.49 -22.28 -14.45
N GLN A 389 -0.55 -20.95 -14.58
CA GLN A 389 -1.81 -20.20 -14.64
C GLN A 389 -2.31 -20.02 -16.09
N GLY A 390 -1.59 -20.55 -17.08
CA GLY A 390 -1.91 -20.41 -18.49
C GLY A 390 -3.27 -20.98 -18.92
N GLY A 391 -3.70 -20.63 -20.14
CA GLY A 391 -4.86 -21.24 -20.79
C GLY A 391 -6.22 -20.64 -20.41
N ASN A 392 -6.33 -19.90 -19.30
CA ASN A 392 -7.56 -19.17 -18.96
C ASN A 392 -7.26 -17.78 -18.37
N ALA A 393 -7.33 -16.73 -19.19
CA ALA A 393 -7.06 -15.36 -18.74
C ALA A 393 -8.05 -14.82 -17.69
N SER A 394 -9.21 -15.47 -17.48
CA SER A 394 -10.16 -15.03 -16.45
C SER A 394 -9.66 -15.28 -15.02
N THR A 395 -8.67 -16.17 -14.84
CA THR A 395 -8.06 -16.48 -13.53
C THR A 395 -6.98 -15.49 -13.13
N TYR A 396 -6.53 -14.65 -14.06
CA TYR A 396 -5.48 -13.68 -13.76
C TYR A 396 -5.98 -12.58 -12.81
N PRO A 397 -5.10 -12.08 -11.93
CA PRO A 397 -5.41 -10.96 -11.06
C PRO A 397 -5.87 -9.74 -11.89
N LYS A 398 -6.80 -8.97 -11.33
CA LYS A 398 -7.34 -7.75 -11.97
C LYS A 398 -6.95 -6.53 -11.16
N ASN A 399 -6.91 -5.36 -11.82
CA ASN A 399 -6.62 -4.06 -11.20
C ASN A 399 -5.22 -3.97 -10.54
N GLN A 400 -4.29 -4.83 -10.95
CA GLN A 400 -2.90 -4.77 -10.52
C GLN A 400 -2.22 -3.49 -11.03
N ALA A 401 -1.33 -2.94 -10.21
CA ALA A 401 -0.50 -1.80 -10.57
C ALA A 401 0.57 -2.19 -11.60
N PHE A 402 1.10 -3.41 -11.52
CA PHE A 402 2.06 -3.98 -12.46
C PHE A 402 1.91 -5.51 -12.52
N GLY A 403 2.30 -6.11 -13.64
CA GLY A 403 2.36 -7.55 -13.84
C GLY A 403 3.78 -8.01 -14.08
N ILE A 404 4.17 -9.12 -13.45
CA ILE A 404 5.45 -9.82 -13.69
C ILE A 404 5.12 -11.14 -14.39
N VAL A 405 5.80 -11.44 -15.50
CA VAL A 405 5.50 -12.64 -16.31
C VAL A 405 6.71 -13.55 -16.39
N GLY A 406 6.50 -14.83 -16.08
CA GLY A 406 7.53 -15.86 -16.24
C GLY A 406 7.76 -16.18 -17.71
N VAL A 407 9.01 -16.06 -18.16
CA VAL A 407 9.38 -16.33 -19.57
C VAL A 407 9.52 -17.83 -19.83
N ASN A 408 9.86 -18.60 -18.82
CA ASN A 408 10.15 -20.03 -18.94
C ASN A 408 9.00 -20.92 -18.48
N ASN A 409 9.02 -22.20 -18.88
CA ASN A 409 8.07 -23.23 -18.48
C ASN A 409 8.66 -24.09 -17.36
N GLY A 410 9.05 -23.45 -16.25
CA GLY A 410 9.57 -24.11 -15.03
C GLY A 410 11.05 -24.53 -15.07
N LEU A 411 11.72 -24.46 -16.22
CA LEU A 411 13.16 -24.72 -16.34
C LEU A 411 13.81 -23.58 -17.11
N ALA A 412 15.05 -23.22 -16.78
CA ALA A 412 15.81 -22.16 -17.45
C ALA A 412 15.98 -22.36 -18.98
N THR A 413 15.70 -23.57 -19.49
CA THR A 413 15.86 -23.93 -20.91
C THR A 413 14.54 -24.05 -21.67
N THR A 414 13.39 -23.87 -21.02
CA THR A 414 12.06 -24.06 -21.64
C THR A 414 11.38 -22.72 -21.93
N THR A 415 10.43 -22.73 -22.88
CA THR A 415 9.62 -21.55 -23.23
C THR A 415 8.22 -21.65 -22.62
N ASN A 416 7.75 -20.60 -21.96
CA ASN A 416 6.35 -20.51 -21.51
C ASN A 416 5.40 -20.43 -22.72
N PRO A 417 4.53 -21.42 -22.96
CA PRO A 417 3.62 -21.43 -24.11
C PRO A 417 2.53 -20.35 -24.04
N TYR A 418 2.32 -19.75 -22.86
CA TYR A 418 1.30 -18.71 -22.62
C TYR A 418 1.89 -17.30 -22.52
N LEU A 419 3.19 -17.13 -22.81
CA LEU A 419 3.90 -15.87 -22.62
C LEU A 419 3.22 -14.68 -23.31
N ALA A 420 2.78 -14.82 -24.57
CA ALA A 420 2.12 -13.75 -25.30
C ALA A 420 0.78 -13.31 -24.67
N GLN A 421 -0.01 -14.29 -24.19
CA GLN A 421 -1.27 -14.04 -23.49
C GLN A 421 -1.02 -13.29 -22.17
N GLN A 422 -0.03 -13.74 -21.41
CA GLN A 422 0.31 -13.16 -20.11
C GLN A 422 0.94 -11.78 -20.23
N LEU A 423 1.75 -11.54 -21.26
CA LEU A 423 2.25 -10.20 -21.58
C LEU A 423 1.12 -9.23 -21.94
N THR A 424 0.06 -9.71 -22.59
CA THR A 424 -1.12 -8.88 -22.86
C THR A 424 -1.84 -8.49 -21.57
N TRP A 425 -1.99 -9.43 -20.64
CA TRP A 425 -2.49 -9.15 -19.29
C TRP A 425 -1.60 -8.17 -18.51
N ALA A 426 -0.28 -8.36 -18.52
CA ALA A 426 0.63 -7.46 -17.80
C ALA A 426 0.55 -6.03 -18.37
N ARG A 427 0.42 -5.87 -19.70
CA ARG A 427 0.24 -4.55 -20.35
C ARG A 427 -1.05 -3.85 -19.93
N SER A 428 -2.09 -4.58 -19.52
CA SER A 428 -3.33 -4.00 -19.01
C SER A 428 -3.22 -3.50 -17.55
N SER A 429 -2.04 -3.57 -16.93
CA SER A 429 -1.83 -3.07 -15.57
C SER A 429 -2.11 -1.57 -15.49
N ALA A 430 -2.79 -1.17 -14.42
CA ALA A 430 -3.22 0.22 -14.22
C ALA A 430 -2.02 1.17 -14.05
N GLY A 431 -0.91 0.70 -13.50
CA GLY A 431 0.22 1.55 -13.09
C GLY A 431 -0.05 2.22 -11.75
N GLY A 432 0.59 3.38 -11.55
CA GLY A 432 0.49 4.12 -10.29
C GLY A 432 1.42 3.58 -9.20
N THR A 433 2.57 3.04 -9.58
CA THR A 433 3.73 2.80 -8.70
C THR A 433 4.99 3.22 -9.46
N SER A 434 6.16 3.23 -8.80
CA SER A 434 7.44 3.43 -9.50
C SER A 434 7.92 2.16 -10.23
N GLN A 435 7.20 1.05 -10.11
CA GLN A 435 7.52 -0.19 -10.79
C GLN A 435 7.05 -0.13 -12.25
N PRO A 436 7.83 -0.69 -13.21
CA PRO A 436 7.35 -0.82 -14.57
C PRO A 436 6.04 -1.63 -14.61
N LYS A 437 5.09 -1.20 -15.45
CA LYS A 437 3.80 -1.90 -15.61
C LYS A 437 3.96 -3.36 -16.01
N VAL A 438 4.99 -3.65 -16.81
CA VAL A 438 5.32 -4.98 -17.30
C VAL A 438 6.76 -5.29 -16.91
N GLN A 439 6.94 -6.41 -16.24
CA GLN A 439 8.23 -6.94 -15.83
C GLN A 439 8.29 -8.42 -16.20
N LEU A 440 9.49 -8.96 -16.27
CA LEU A 440 9.73 -10.35 -16.63
C LEU A 440 10.53 -11.03 -15.53
N TYR A 441 10.30 -12.31 -15.33
CA TYR A 441 11.19 -13.15 -14.55
C TYR A 441 11.60 -14.38 -15.36
N VAL A 442 12.80 -14.89 -15.07
CA VAL A 442 13.39 -16.07 -15.73
C VAL A 442 13.86 -17.05 -14.68
N ASN A 443 13.53 -18.32 -14.86
CA ASN A 443 14.02 -19.38 -13.98
C ASN A 443 15.54 -19.49 -14.13
N THR A 444 16.26 -19.56 -13.02
CA THR A 444 17.72 -19.68 -13.03
C THR A 444 18.17 -21.06 -12.55
N ALA A 445 19.37 -21.47 -12.98
CA ALA A 445 19.97 -22.74 -12.62
C ALA A 445 21.48 -22.70 -12.87
N ASN A 446 22.24 -23.58 -12.23
CA ASN A 446 23.61 -23.95 -12.59
C ASN A 446 23.77 -25.49 -12.54
N PRO A 447 23.46 -26.20 -13.64
CA PRO A 447 23.33 -27.66 -13.65
C PRO A 447 24.67 -28.43 -13.75
N GLY A 448 25.83 -27.77 -13.66
CA GLY A 448 27.10 -28.45 -13.90
C GLY A 448 27.38 -29.60 -12.92
N GLN A 449 26.99 -29.48 -11.64
CA GLN A 449 27.05 -30.60 -10.69
C GLN A 449 26.14 -31.76 -11.12
N TYR A 450 24.92 -31.46 -11.58
CA TYR A 450 23.99 -32.47 -12.08
C TYR A 450 24.59 -33.25 -13.26
N PHE A 451 25.25 -32.56 -14.20
CA PHE A 451 25.95 -33.20 -15.32
C PHE A 451 27.20 -33.98 -14.91
N ALA A 452 27.86 -33.59 -13.82
CA ALA A 452 28.99 -34.34 -13.26
C ALA A 452 28.49 -35.65 -12.64
N ASP A 453 27.37 -35.58 -11.92
CA ASP A 453 26.75 -36.73 -11.26
C ASP A 453 26.05 -37.67 -12.25
N HIS A 454 25.62 -37.17 -13.42
CA HIS A 454 24.91 -37.91 -14.46
C HIS A 454 25.63 -37.85 -15.82
N PRO A 455 26.76 -38.56 -15.99
CA PRO A 455 27.67 -38.40 -17.13
C PRO A 455 27.06 -38.82 -18.49
N THR A 456 25.99 -39.60 -18.49
CA THR A 456 25.26 -40.01 -19.70
C THR A 456 24.26 -38.97 -20.20
N THR A 457 23.96 -37.95 -19.40
CA THR A 457 23.02 -36.89 -19.79
C THR A 457 23.64 -35.96 -20.83
N SER A 458 22.87 -35.59 -21.86
CA SER A 458 23.30 -34.60 -22.85
C SER A 458 23.66 -33.27 -22.20
N ARG A 459 24.87 -32.77 -22.51
CA ARG A 459 25.41 -31.49 -22.01
C ARG A 459 25.32 -30.38 -23.05
N SER A 460 24.44 -30.52 -24.05
CA SER A 460 24.28 -29.56 -25.14
C SER A 460 23.99 -28.12 -24.67
N SER A 461 23.39 -27.98 -23.49
CA SER A 461 23.07 -26.69 -22.88
C SER A 461 24.20 -26.10 -22.03
N TRP A 462 25.30 -26.83 -21.82
CA TRP A 462 26.48 -26.38 -21.07
C TRP A 462 27.52 -25.74 -22.02
N PRO A 463 28.08 -24.57 -21.67
CA PRO A 463 29.02 -23.87 -22.55
C PRO A 463 30.36 -24.60 -22.66
N THR A 464 30.98 -24.49 -23.83
CA THR A 464 32.31 -25.05 -24.15
C THR A 464 33.33 -23.98 -24.52
N SER A 465 32.87 -22.73 -24.66
CA SER A 465 33.65 -21.56 -25.02
C SER A 465 32.98 -20.29 -24.48
N ASN A 466 33.62 -19.12 -24.63
CA ASN A 466 32.99 -17.83 -24.35
C ASN A 466 32.15 -17.29 -25.53
N VAL A 467 31.68 -18.15 -26.44
CA VAL A 467 30.82 -17.75 -27.56
C VAL A 467 29.38 -18.09 -27.21
N ASP A 468 28.49 -17.09 -27.26
CA ASP A 468 27.07 -17.27 -27.00
C ASP A 468 26.33 -17.93 -28.19
N PRO A 469 25.07 -18.38 -28.02
CA PRO A 469 24.33 -19.04 -29.11
C PRO A 469 24.11 -18.16 -30.35
N GLY A 470 24.29 -16.84 -30.24
CA GLY A 470 24.25 -15.89 -31.36
C GLY A 470 25.59 -15.74 -32.08
N GLY A 471 26.63 -16.46 -31.66
CA GLY A 471 27.97 -16.38 -32.24
C GLY A 471 28.82 -15.22 -31.71
N THR A 472 28.36 -14.50 -30.68
CA THR A 472 29.11 -13.36 -30.11
C THR A 472 30.00 -13.83 -28.97
N LYS A 473 31.27 -13.38 -28.98
CA LYS A 473 32.20 -13.65 -27.87
C LYS A 473 31.88 -12.74 -26.67
N ALA A 474 31.53 -13.34 -25.54
CA ALA A 474 31.28 -12.65 -24.28
C ALA A 474 32.59 -12.29 -23.55
N ALA A 475 32.61 -11.10 -22.94
CA ALA A 475 33.70 -10.66 -22.06
C ALA A 475 33.50 -11.25 -20.65
N ASN A 476 33.98 -12.48 -20.46
CA ASN A 476 33.84 -13.20 -19.20
C ASN A 476 34.89 -12.74 -18.17
N PRO A 477 34.50 -12.15 -17.03
CA PRO A 477 35.42 -11.61 -16.03
C PRO A 477 36.22 -12.69 -15.28
N TYR A 478 35.81 -13.96 -15.40
CA TYR A 478 36.49 -15.10 -14.77
C TYR A 478 37.52 -15.77 -15.68
N GLY A 479 37.64 -15.33 -16.93
CA GLY A 479 38.51 -15.93 -17.95
C GLY A 479 37.76 -16.79 -18.96
N THR A 480 38.45 -17.74 -19.59
CA THR A 480 37.90 -18.51 -20.71
C THR A 480 37.18 -19.76 -20.23
N CYS A 481 35.89 -19.91 -20.55
CA CYS A 481 35.23 -21.20 -20.46
C CYS A 481 35.81 -22.15 -21.52
N VAL A 482 36.21 -23.34 -21.11
CA VAL A 482 36.80 -24.37 -21.98
C VAL A 482 36.02 -25.68 -21.83
N ALA A 483 35.90 -26.45 -22.91
CA ALA A 483 35.24 -27.74 -22.87
C ALA A 483 35.94 -28.74 -21.92
N GLY A 484 35.19 -29.72 -21.42
CA GLY A 484 35.71 -30.82 -20.60
C GLY A 484 34.92 -31.04 -19.31
N THR A 485 35.21 -32.12 -18.59
CA THR A 485 34.53 -32.45 -17.32
C THR A 485 34.88 -31.47 -16.20
N ALA A 486 36.12 -30.98 -16.15
CA ALA A 486 36.53 -29.93 -15.21
C ALA A 486 35.75 -28.61 -15.41
N ALA A 487 35.20 -28.38 -16.60
CA ALA A 487 34.40 -27.21 -16.90
C ALA A 487 33.08 -27.16 -16.11
N LEU A 488 32.54 -28.32 -15.74
CA LEU A 488 31.23 -28.47 -15.08
C LEU A 488 31.19 -27.81 -13.70
N THR A 489 32.32 -27.66 -13.03
CA THR A 489 32.44 -27.01 -11.72
C THR A 489 33.35 -25.78 -11.78
N SER A 490 33.58 -25.23 -12.97
CA SER A 490 34.37 -24.03 -13.17
C SER A 490 33.54 -22.76 -13.07
N THR A 491 34.14 -21.69 -12.54
CA THR A 491 33.48 -20.37 -12.44
C THR A 491 33.27 -19.76 -13.83
N GLN A 492 34.21 -19.96 -14.75
CA GLN A 492 34.16 -19.47 -16.12
C GLN A 492 32.94 -20.00 -16.87
N CYS A 493 32.72 -21.31 -16.85
CA CYS A 493 31.60 -21.91 -17.55
C CYS A 493 30.28 -21.73 -16.78
N SER A 494 30.30 -21.59 -15.46
CA SER A 494 29.11 -21.20 -14.69
C SER A 494 28.62 -19.80 -15.08
N TRP A 495 29.53 -18.85 -15.22
CA TRP A 495 29.21 -17.50 -15.71
C TRP A 495 28.69 -17.52 -17.14
N MET A 496 29.38 -18.25 -18.03
CA MET A 496 28.97 -18.34 -19.43
C MET A 496 27.62 -19.06 -19.60
N TYR A 497 27.30 -20.03 -18.73
CA TYR A 497 26.00 -20.69 -18.72
C TYR A 497 24.89 -19.67 -18.47
N GLY A 498 25.08 -18.80 -17.47
CA GLY A 498 24.16 -17.70 -17.19
C GLY A 498 24.00 -16.74 -18.37
N TRP A 499 25.11 -16.31 -18.97
CA TRP A 499 25.08 -15.47 -20.17
C TRP A 499 24.24 -16.11 -21.29
N ASN A 500 24.46 -17.39 -21.57
CA ASN A 500 23.74 -18.12 -22.62
C ASN A 500 22.24 -18.24 -22.34
N ARG A 501 21.85 -18.51 -21.08
CA ARG A 501 20.44 -18.56 -20.69
C ARG A 501 19.75 -17.22 -20.88
N ALA A 502 20.37 -16.13 -20.42
CA ALA A 502 19.82 -14.78 -20.61
C ALA A 502 19.74 -14.37 -22.10
N TYR A 503 20.71 -14.81 -22.93
CA TYR A 503 20.63 -14.65 -24.39
C TYR A 503 19.40 -15.35 -24.96
N GLU A 504 19.17 -16.61 -24.59
CA GLU A 504 18.02 -17.39 -25.07
C GLU A 504 16.70 -16.76 -24.60
N ASP A 505 16.61 -16.36 -23.34
CA ASP A 505 15.43 -15.69 -22.78
C ASP A 505 15.06 -14.42 -23.54
N ALA A 506 16.06 -13.64 -23.94
CA ALA A 506 15.86 -12.40 -24.68
C ALA A 506 15.53 -12.60 -26.17
N ASN A 507 16.13 -13.61 -26.83
CA ASN A 507 16.10 -13.69 -28.30
C ASN A 507 15.29 -14.87 -28.85
N VAL A 508 15.13 -15.95 -28.08
CA VAL A 508 14.54 -17.21 -28.57
C VAL A 508 13.12 -17.39 -28.06
N ARG A 509 12.78 -16.84 -26.87
CA ARG A 509 11.50 -17.08 -26.20
C ARG A 509 10.35 -16.19 -26.68
N GLY A 510 10.58 -15.30 -27.66
CA GLY A 510 9.54 -14.45 -28.25
C GLY A 510 9.26 -13.15 -27.48
N VAL A 511 10.24 -12.65 -26.72
CA VAL A 511 10.14 -11.35 -26.01
C VAL A 511 10.51 -10.22 -26.98
N ALA A 512 9.54 -9.37 -27.33
CA ALA A 512 9.80 -8.19 -28.16
C ALA A 512 10.50 -7.08 -27.37
N SER A 513 11.53 -6.45 -27.94
CA SER A 513 12.30 -5.36 -27.29
C SER A 513 12.80 -5.74 -25.87
N PRO A 514 13.57 -6.84 -25.73
CA PRO A 514 13.94 -7.41 -24.42
C PRO A 514 14.73 -6.42 -23.54
N GLY A 515 15.45 -5.48 -24.14
CA GLY A 515 16.16 -4.41 -23.43
C GLY A 515 15.28 -3.40 -22.69
N SER A 516 13.97 -3.34 -22.99
CA SER A 516 13.07 -2.36 -22.34
C SER A 516 12.53 -2.81 -20.98
N TYR A 517 12.76 -4.08 -20.60
CA TYR A 517 12.15 -4.68 -19.42
C TYR A 517 13.05 -4.67 -18.18
N ARG A 518 12.38 -4.76 -17.02
CA ARG A 518 12.97 -5.29 -15.78
C ARG A 518 12.96 -6.82 -15.85
N TRP A 519 14.11 -7.43 -15.63
CA TRP A 519 14.34 -8.87 -15.57
C TRP A 519 14.66 -9.28 -14.12
N TRP A 520 13.83 -10.14 -13.56
CA TRP A 520 14.04 -10.77 -12.27
C TRP A 520 14.67 -12.14 -12.46
N LEU A 521 15.85 -12.34 -11.87
CA LEU A 521 16.51 -13.62 -11.81
C LEU A 521 15.87 -14.43 -10.68
N ASP A 522 15.04 -15.40 -11.04
CA ASP A 522 14.33 -16.26 -10.10
C ASP A 522 15.28 -17.36 -9.58
N ALA A 523 15.70 -17.17 -8.33
CA ALA A 523 16.81 -17.85 -7.69
C ALA A 523 16.32 -18.65 -6.47
N GLU A 524 15.70 -19.79 -6.76
CA GLU A 524 15.04 -20.68 -5.78
C GLU A 524 15.63 -22.09 -5.79
N THR A 525 15.35 -22.86 -4.73
CA THR A 525 15.92 -24.20 -4.53
C THR A 525 15.37 -25.28 -5.46
N ASP A 526 14.28 -25.00 -6.16
CA ASP A 526 13.71 -25.90 -7.18
C ASP A 526 14.57 -26.00 -8.45
N GLY A 527 15.53 -25.08 -8.64
CA GLY A 527 16.51 -25.13 -9.72
C GLY A 527 17.61 -26.18 -9.52
N SER A 528 18.25 -26.61 -10.61
CA SER A 528 19.48 -27.41 -10.52
C SER A 528 20.67 -26.51 -10.18
N TRP A 529 21.31 -26.70 -9.03
CA TRP A 529 22.38 -25.83 -8.54
C TRP A 529 23.68 -26.58 -8.20
N GLN A 530 24.78 -25.85 -8.21
CA GLN A 530 26.06 -26.33 -7.68
C GLN A 530 26.01 -26.32 -6.15
N LYS A 531 26.80 -27.19 -5.52
CA LYS A 531 27.04 -27.14 -4.06
C LYS A 531 27.81 -25.88 -3.65
N THR A 532 28.62 -25.33 -4.55
CA THR A 532 29.48 -24.17 -4.29
C THR A 532 28.75 -22.87 -4.61
N THR A 533 28.49 -22.06 -3.57
CA THR A 533 27.76 -20.78 -3.72
C THR A 533 28.42 -19.79 -4.68
N THR A 534 29.75 -19.76 -4.75
CA THR A 534 30.49 -18.91 -5.70
C THR A 534 30.17 -19.23 -7.16
N LEU A 535 29.97 -20.50 -7.50
CA LEU A 535 29.62 -20.91 -8.88
C LEU A 535 28.19 -20.50 -9.23
N ASN A 536 27.27 -20.63 -8.28
CA ASN A 536 25.89 -20.19 -8.44
C ASN A 536 25.82 -18.66 -8.63
N ARG A 537 26.60 -17.88 -7.84
CA ARG A 537 26.71 -16.42 -8.03
C ARG A 537 27.23 -16.07 -9.42
N ALA A 538 28.28 -16.74 -9.90
CA ALA A 538 28.84 -16.51 -11.23
C ALA A 538 27.78 -16.67 -12.34
N THR A 539 26.88 -17.64 -12.23
CA THR A 539 25.77 -17.80 -13.16
C THR A 539 24.82 -16.60 -13.17
N LEU A 540 24.39 -16.11 -12.00
CA LEU A 540 23.55 -14.92 -11.94
C LEU A 540 24.28 -13.67 -12.46
N GLU A 541 25.58 -13.55 -12.24
CA GLU A 541 26.39 -12.45 -12.77
C GLU A 541 26.47 -12.47 -14.30
N GLY A 542 26.57 -13.66 -14.91
CA GLY A 542 26.52 -13.83 -16.36
C GLY A 542 25.18 -13.43 -16.95
N MET A 543 24.07 -13.83 -16.31
CA MET A 543 22.72 -13.40 -16.70
C MET A 543 22.58 -11.87 -16.58
N ALA A 544 23.01 -11.30 -15.45
CA ALA A 544 22.93 -9.87 -15.20
C ALA A 544 23.74 -9.06 -16.22
N ALA A 545 24.94 -9.54 -16.57
CA ALA A 545 25.80 -8.91 -17.56
C ALA A 545 25.14 -8.87 -18.96
N TYR A 546 24.52 -9.97 -19.39
CA TYR A 546 23.83 -10.01 -20.67
C TYR A 546 22.60 -9.09 -20.71
N PHE A 547 21.72 -9.16 -19.71
CA PHE A 547 20.53 -8.30 -19.68
C PHE A 547 20.91 -6.82 -19.64
N THR A 548 21.95 -6.46 -18.88
CA THR A 548 22.46 -5.09 -18.83
C THR A 548 23.03 -4.66 -20.19
N LYS A 549 23.78 -5.54 -20.88
CA LYS A 549 24.34 -5.27 -22.22
C LYS A 549 23.25 -4.88 -23.22
N ILE A 550 22.08 -5.51 -23.17
CA ILE A 550 20.98 -5.21 -24.09
C ILE A 550 20.10 -4.03 -23.62
N GLY A 551 20.48 -3.32 -22.56
CA GLY A 551 19.75 -2.19 -21.99
C GLY A 551 18.70 -2.56 -20.93
N GLY A 552 18.50 -3.86 -20.69
CA GLY A 552 17.60 -4.38 -19.68
C GLY A 552 18.08 -4.03 -18.27
N SER A 553 17.11 -3.93 -17.36
CA SER A 553 17.41 -3.66 -15.96
C SER A 553 17.21 -4.92 -15.13
N VAL A 554 18.11 -5.23 -14.20
CA VAL A 554 18.15 -6.54 -13.53
C VAL A 554 17.80 -6.44 -12.04
N GLY A 555 17.11 -7.43 -11.51
CA GLY A 555 16.89 -7.65 -10.09
C GLY A 555 16.96 -9.15 -9.77
N VAL A 556 16.99 -9.49 -8.48
CA VAL A 556 17.01 -10.90 -8.03
C VAL A 556 15.77 -11.21 -7.22
N TYR A 557 15.20 -12.39 -7.40
CA TYR A 557 14.07 -12.90 -6.64
C TYR A 557 14.48 -14.16 -5.86
N SER A 558 14.15 -14.20 -4.56
CA SER A 558 14.39 -15.35 -3.68
C SER A 558 13.74 -15.16 -2.32
N SER A 559 13.62 -16.23 -1.53
CA SER A 559 13.50 -16.13 -0.08
C SER A 559 14.88 -15.95 0.59
N PRO A 560 14.99 -15.29 1.76
CA PRO A 560 16.30 -15.11 2.41
C PRO A 560 17.01 -16.42 2.76
N SER A 561 16.25 -17.46 3.12
CA SER A 561 16.77 -18.77 3.46
C SER A 561 17.38 -19.48 2.25
N GLU A 562 16.66 -19.48 1.13
CA GLU A 562 17.14 -20.08 -0.12
C GLU A 562 18.32 -19.30 -0.69
N TRP A 563 18.26 -17.96 -0.65
CA TRP A 563 19.38 -17.12 -1.06
C TRP A 563 20.66 -17.47 -0.27
N THR A 564 20.53 -17.60 1.05
CA THR A 564 21.65 -17.95 1.92
C THR A 564 22.20 -19.33 1.58
N ALA A 565 21.33 -20.31 1.35
CA ALA A 565 21.73 -21.68 1.02
C ALA A 565 22.43 -21.77 -0.35
N LEU A 566 21.91 -21.09 -1.37
CA LEU A 566 22.37 -21.22 -2.75
C LEU A 566 23.51 -20.27 -3.10
N PHE A 567 23.50 -19.04 -2.55
CA PHE A 567 24.41 -17.96 -2.96
C PHE A 567 25.20 -17.37 -1.80
N GLY A 568 24.80 -17.59 -0.54
CA GLY A 568 25.51 -17.05 0.63
C GLY A 568 25.72 -15.53 0.57
N ALA A 569 26.79 -15.05 1.21
CA ALA A 569 27.14 -13.64 1.18
C ALA A 569 27.65 -13.22 -0.22
N VAL A 570 27.10 -12.11 -0.74
CA VAL A 570 27.54 -11.49 -1.99
C VAL A 570 28.65 -10.48 -1.68
N PRO A 571 29.87 -10.63 -2.23
CA PRO A 571 30.94 -9.66 -2.06
C PRO A 571 30.57 -8.30 -2.68
N SER A 572 31.07 -7.20 -2.12
CA SER A 572 30.83 -5.84 -2.65
C SER A 572 31.39 -5.61 -4.06
N THR A 573 32.32 -6.46 -4.50
CA THR A 573 32.88 -6.46 -5.86
C THR A 573 31.99 -7.16 -6.89
N SER A 574 31.00 -7.94 -6.45
CA SER A 574 30.06 -8.61 -7.36
C SER A 574 29.04 -7.60 -7.91
N PRO A 575 28.69 -7.66 -9.21
CA PRO A 575 27.63 -6.82 -9.75
C PRO A 575 26.26 -7.15 -9.15
N LEU A 576 26.10 -8.31 -8.49
CA LEU A 576 24.87 -8.66 -7.78
C LEU A 576 24.66 -7.81 -6.52
N TYR A 577 25.73 -7.27 -5.92
CA TYR A 577 25.73 -6.67 -4.57
C TYR A 577 24.73 -5.53 -4.39
N THR A 578 24.46 -4.76 -5.45
CA THR A 578 23.58 -3.58 -5.40
C THR A 578 22.23 -3.81 -6.09
N LEU A 579 21.97 -5.02 -6.59
CA LEU A 579 20.74 -5.28 -7.33
C LEU A 579 19.50 -5.10 -6.43
N PRO A 580 18.40 -4.57 -6.98
CA PRO A 580 17.13 -4.55 -6.29
C PRO A 580 16.67 -5.99 -6.02
N THR A 581 16.07 -6.21 -4.86
CA THR A 581 15.55 -7.52 -4.46
C THR A 581 14.03 -7.56 -4.50
N TRP A 582 13.50 -8.69 -4.95
CA TRP A 582 12.12 -9.10 -4.88
C TRP A 582 12.04 -10.29 -3.92
N ARG A 583 11.55 -10.04 -2.71
CA ARG A 583 11.61 -11.00 -1.60
C ARG A 583 10.37 -11.89 -1.56
N ALA A 584 10.54 -13.20 -1.50
CA ALA A 584 9.45 -14.13 -1.19
C ALA A 584 9.23 -14.25 0.33
N ILE A 585 7.96 -14.29 0.76
CA ILE A 585 7.58 -14.64 2.15
C ILE A 585 6.54 -15.78 2.24
N GLY A 586 6.22 -16.42 1.12
CA GLY A 586 5.30 -17.57 1.05
C GLY A 586 3.85 -17.23 1.41
N ASN A 587 3.14 -18.23 1.96
CA ASN A 587 1.75 -18.10 2.43
C ASN A 587 1.64 -17.06 3.53
N ALA A 588 1.15 -15.88 3.19
CA ALA A 588 1.13 -14.74 4.09
C ALA A 588 0.02 -13.75 3.73
N SER A 589 -0.04 -12.64 4.45
CA SER A 589 -0.97 -11.55 4.19
C SER A 589 -0.27 -10.39 3.51
N ALA A 590 -1.03 -9.54 2.81
CA ALA A 590 -0.54 -8.27 2.29
C ALA A 590 0.16 -7.45 3.39
N ALA A 591 -0.37 -7.45 4.62
CA ALA A 591 0.22 -6.75 5.76
C ALA A 591 1.60 -7.31 6.16
N SER A 592 1.76 -8.64 6.10
CA SER A 592 3.05 -9.29 6.36
C SER A 592 4.08 -8.93 5.29
N ALA A 593 3.68 -8.94 4.01
CA ALA A 593 4.55 -8.56 2.90
C ALA A 593 4.97 -7.09 2.98
N GLN A 594 4.02 -6.22 3.30
CA GLN A 594 4.24 -4.81 3.56
C GLN A 594 5.19 -4.55 4.74
N ALA A 595 5.08 -5.31 5.83
CA ALA A 595 6.02 -5.22 6.95
C ALA A 595 7.44 -5.65 6.55
N ALA A 596 7.54 -6.68 5.70
CA ALA A 596 8.82 -7.18 5.18
C ALA A 596 9.55 -6.19 4.25
N CYS A 597 8.88 -5.14 3.74
CA CYS A 597 9.56 -4.05 3.03
C CYS A 597 10.62 -3.34 3.88
N SER A 598 10.47 -3.34 5.21
CA SER A 598 11.42 -2.76 6.15
C SER A 598 12.50 -3.74 6.61
N SER A 599 12.44 -5.01 6.19
CA SER A 599 13.47 -5.99 6.51
C SER A 599 14.75 -5.73 5.72
N ALA A 600 15.89 -6.06 6.32
CA ALA A 600 17.17 -5.99 5.63
C ALA A 600 17.13 -6.81 4.32
N PRO A 601 17.66 -6.30 3.21
CA PRO A 601 17.76 -7.07 1.97
C PRO A 601 18.71 -8.27 2.16
N TYR A 602 18.43 -9.39 1.49
CA TYR A 602 19.33 -10.56 1.52
C TYR A 602 20.60 -10.36 0.66
N VAL A 603 20.65 -9.28 -0.12
CA VAL A 603 21.88 -8.76 -0.73
C VAL A 603 22.24 -7.45 -0.04
N ALA A 604 23.38 -7.41 0.65
CA ALA A 604 23.69 -6.37 1.63
C ALA A 604 23.79 -4.94 1.06
N GLY A 605 24.23 -4.77 -0.19
CA GLY A 605 24.28 -3.46 -0.86
C GLY A 605 23.02 -3.09 -1.62
N GLY A 606 22.04 -4.00 -1.69
CA GLY A 606 20.80 -3.83 -2.44
C GLY A 606 19.70 -3.17 -1.61
N ARG A 607 18.47 -3.19 -2.14
CA ARG A 607 17.26 -2.77 -1.43
C ARG A 607 16.10 -3.70 -1.78
N THR A 608 15.32 -4.07 -0.77
CA THR A 608 14.01 -4.71 -0.98
C THR A 608 13.09 -3.70 -1.67
N THR A 609 12.82 -3.94 -2.95
CA THR A 609 11.95 -3.07 -3.76
C THR A 609 10.55 -3.67 -3.94
N MET A 610 10.43 -4.98 -3.77
CA MET A 610 9.17 -5.70 -3.82
C MET A 610 9.17 -6.89 -2.86
N VAL A 611 7.98 -7.27 -2.38
CA VAL A 611 7.77 -8.48 -1.57
C VAL A 611 6.60 -9.28 -2.14
N GLN A 612 6.83 -10.55 -2.46
CA GLN A 612 5.78 -11.50 -2.86
C GLN A 612 5.15 -12.16 -1.64
N TYR A 613 3.84 -12.36 -1.67
CA TYR A 613 3.11 -13.25 -0.78
C TYR A 613 2.06 -14.04 -1.54
N VAL A 614 1.78 -15.24 -1.04
CA VAL A 614 0.74 -16.11 -1.58
C VAL A 614 -0.53 -15.92 -0.77
N SER A 615 -1.65 -15.65 -1.46
CA SER A 615 -2.98 -15.59 -0.86
C SER A 615 -3.97 -16.42 -1.65
N GLY A 616 -4.45 -17.51 -1.04
CA GLY A 616 -5.19 -18.54 -1.76
C GLY A 616 -4.24 -19.24 -2.73
N THR A 617 -4.52 -19.14 -4.04
CA THR A 617 -3.72 -19.74 -5.11
C THR A 617 -3.04 -18.68 -5.99
N THR A 618 -2.92 -17.45 -5.48
CA THR A 618 -2.46 -16.30 -6.26
C THR A 618 -1.25 -15.65 -5.60
N ASP A 619 -0.25 -15.37 -6.43
CA ASP A 619 0.99 -14.69 -6.05
C ASP A 619 0.82 -13.18 -6.25
N TYR A 620 0.77 -12.48 -5.11
CA TYR A 620 0.62 -11.02 -5.07
C TYR A 620 1.94 -10.37 -4.68
N VAL A 621 2.17 -9.18 -5.22
CA VAL A 621 3.42 -8.45 -5.02
C VAL A 621 3.15 -7.07 -4.43
N VAL A 622 3.75 -6.78 -3.29
CA VAL A 622 3.77 -5.44 -2.69
C VAL A 622 4.98 -4.68 -3.23
N THR A 623 4.80 -3.42 -3.63
CA THR A 623 5.93 -2.53 -3.89
C THR A 623 6.40 -1.81 -2.63
N CYS A 624 7.71 -1.75 -2.43
CA CYS A 624 8.38 -1.09 -1.29
C CYS A 624 8.98 0.27 -1.66
N VAL A 625 8.66 0.77 -2.86
CA VAL A 625 9.18 2.00 -3.47
C VAL A 625 8.07 2.85 -4.05
#